data_AF-A0A2V9Y5Z0-F1
#
_entry.id   AF-A0A2V9Y5Z0-F1
#
_cell.length_a   1.000
_cell.length_b   1.000
_cell.length_c   1.000
_cell.angle_alpha   90.00
_cell.angle_beta   90.00
_cell.angle_gamma   90.00
#
_symmetry.space_group_name_H-M   'P 1'
#
loop_
_entity.id
_entity.type
_entity.pdbx_description
1 polymer ?
#
loop_
_entity_poly.entity_id
_entity_poly.type
_entity_poly.pdbx_seq_one_letter_code
_entity_poly.pdbx_strand_id
1 'polypeptide(L)'
;MRFLEHIWLIPLLPAFGAAMMFFFGRKLQKSTVSAVCVGVVVLSFIWSCGAVRQYTDYAHDVPGKPFEKIVYTWLGGDTGHLTYVTQTGTPADFKAEVGFLLDPLSSIWLLFVTGVGTLIHIYSIGYMGHEGGYYRFFGYLNLFMFSMLILVLGNNYAVLFVGWEGVGLCSYLLIGFYFHRKSASDAANKAFIVNRIGDAGFLLGMFTIA
;
A
#
# COMPACT_ATOMS: atom_id res chain seq x y z
N MET A 1 1.62 16.60 -17.78
CA MET A 1 2.15 16.14 -16.49
C MET A 1 2.87 14.82 -16.70
N ARG A 2 4.05 14.60 -16.10
CA ARG A 2 4.76 13.31 -16.17
C ARG A 2 4.28 12.44 -14.99
N PHE A 3 3.17 11.74 -15.18
CA PHE A 3 2.52 10.91 -14.14
C PHE A 3 3.39 9.71 -13.77
N LEU A 4 4.02 9.05 -14.76
CA LEU A 4 4.92 7.91 -14.54
C LEU A 4 6.16 8.27 -13.70
N GLU A 5 6.80 9.41 -13.96
CA GLU A 5 7.97 9.84 -13.17
C GLU A 5 7.64 10.08 -11.69
N HIS A 6 6.38 10.42 -11.41
CA HIS A 6 5.87 10.74 -10.08
C HIS A 6 4.91 9.67 -9.57
N ILE A 7 5.09 8.41 -9.99
CA ILE A 7 4.24 7.29 -9.58
C ILE A 7 4.21 7.11 -8.05
N TRP A 8 5.27 7.49 -7.36
CA TRP A 8 5.39 7.47 -5.89
C TRP A 8 4.37 8.38 -5.18
N LEU A 9 3.77 9.35 -5.86
CA LEU A 9 2.71 10.20 -5.28
C LEU A 9 1.42 9.42 -5.02
N ILE A 10 1.15 8.38 -5.81
CA ILE A 10 -0.07 7.58 -5.72
C ILE A 10 -0.27 7.00 -4.31
N PRO A 11 0.69 6.24 -3.73
CA PRO A 11 0.60 5.76 -2.36
C PRO A 11 0.81 6.87 -1.32
N LEU A 12 1.64 7.88 -1.63
CA LEU A 12 1.97 8.93 -0.66
C LEU A 12 0.76 9.80 -0.29
N LEU A 13 -0.17 10.03 -1.21
CA LEU A 13 -1.39 10.80 -0.97
C LEU A 13 -2.27 10.19 0.15
N PRO A 14 -2.66 8.89 0.10
CA PRO A 14 -3.33 8.21 1.20
C PRO A 14 -2.49 8.18 2.47
N ALA A 15 -1.16 8.00 2.37
CA ALA A 15 -0.28 8.02 3.53
C ALA A 15 -0.34 9.38 4.25
N PHE A 16 -0.32 10.48 3.49
CA PHE A 16 -0.49 11.83 4.02
C PHE A 16 -1.85 11.99 4.70
N GLY A 17 -2.93 11.52 4.06
CA GLY A 17 -4.26 11.52 4.67
C GLY A 17 -4.31 10.75 5.99
N ALA A 18 -3.69 9.56 6.05
CA ALA A 18 -3.61 8.76 7.27
C ALA A 18 -2.81 9.47 8.37
N ALA A 19 -1.63 9.99 8.04
CA ALA A 19 -0.77 10.73 8.97
C ALA A 19 -1.50 11.95 9.54
N MET A 20 -2.16 12.75 8.69
CA MET A 20 -2.97 13.88 9.15
C MET A 20 -4.04 13.46 10.15
N MET A 21 -4.71 12.32 9.93
CA MET A 21 -5.72 11.82 10.86
C MET A 21 -5.13 11.32 12.18
N PHE A 22 -3.96 10.69 12.17
CA PHE A 22 -3.32 10.23 13.40
C PHE A 22 -2.81 11.37 14.27
N PHE A 23 -2.22 12.42 13.67
CA PHE A 23 -1.65 13.54 14.43
C PHE A 23 -2.69 14.62 14.77
N PHE A 24 -3.57 14.96 13.82
CA PHE A 24 -4.46 16.11 13.94
C PHE A 24 -5.95 15.75 13.94
N GLY A 25 -6.32 14.51 13.57
CA GLY A 25 -7.71 14.10 13.37
C GLY A 25 -8.64 14.30 14.56
N ARG A 26 -8.12 14.24 15.81
CA ARG A 26 -8.91 14.53 17.02
C ARG A 26 -9.44 15.96 17.09
N LYS A 27 -8.76 16.92 16.45
CA LYS A 27 -9.11 18.35 16.47
C LYS A 27 -9.93 18.77 15.25
N LEU A 28 -10.06 17.90 14.24
CA LEU A 28 -10.73 18.22 12.99
C LEU A 28 -12.24 17.97 13.06
N GLN A 29 -13.00 18.79 12.36
CA GLN A 29 -14.43 18.56 12.16
C GLN A 29 -14.66 17.41 11.17
N LYS A 30 -15.80 16.72 11.28
CA LYS A 30 -16.15 15.59 10.40
C LYS A 30 -16.06 15.95 8.92
N SER A 31 -16.57 17.12 8.52
CA SER A 31 -16.50 17.60 7.13
C SER A 31 -15.06 17.73 6.62
N THR A 32 -14.14 18.27 7.43
CA THR A 32 -12.73 18.39 7.07
C THR A 32 -12.07 17.02 6.95
N VAL A 33 -12.38 16.08 7.87
CA VAL A 33 -11.90 14.69 7.77
C VAL A 33 -12.36 14.04 6.47
N SER A 34 -13.64 14.16 6.13
CA SER A 34 -14.19 13.60 4.88
C SER A 34 -13.50 14.23 3.68
N ALA A 35 -13.39 15.56 3.64
CA ALA A 35 -12.80 16.29 2.52
C ALA A 35 -11.33 15.91 2.30
N VAL A 36 -10.53 15.84 3.37
CA VAL A 36 -9.12 15.43 3.28
C VAL A 36 -9.01 13.96 2.89
N CYS A 37 -9.67 13.05 3.60
CA CYS A 37 -9.46 11.62 3.37
C CYS A 37 -10.03 11.15 2.03
N VAL A 38 -11.21 11.61 1.63
CA VAL A 38 -11.76 11.28 0.31
C VAL A 38 -11.00 12.02 -0.78
N GLY A 39 -10.64 13.30 -0.55
CA GLY A 39 -9.89 14.10 -1.53
C GLY A 39 -8.56 13.49 -1.91
N VAL A 40 -7.75 13.02 -0.95
CA VAL A 40 -6.45 12.39 -1.26
C VAL A 40 -6.61 11.09 -2.05
N VAL A 41 -7.64 10.29 -1.78
CA VAL A 41 -7.89 9.03 -2.50
C VAL A 41 -8.41 9.29 -3.91
N VAL A 42 -9.29 10.28 -4.09
CA VAL A 42 -9.73 10.74 -5.43
C VAL A 42 -8.54 11.25 -6.24
N LEU A 43 -7.65 12.02 -5.62
CA LEU A 43 -6.42 12.48 -6.28
C LEU A 43 -5.53 11.31 -6.68
N SER A 44 -5.36 10.29 -5.83
CA SER A 44 -4.65 9.06 -6.19
C SER A 44 -5.30 8.31 -7.34
N PHE A 45 -6.63 8.25 -7.40
CA PHE A 45 -7.35 7.63 -8.52
C PHE A 45 -7.10 8.38 -9.83
N ILE A 46 -7.21 9.71 -9.83
CA ILE A 46 -6.90 10.54 -11.00
C ILE A 46 -5.44 10.34 -11.45
N TRP A 47 -4.51 10.31 -10.49
CA TRP A 47 -3.09 10.08 -10.78
C TRP A 47 -2.85 8.68 -11.34
N SER A 48 -3.58 7.67 -10.85
CA SER A 48 -3.52 6.29 -11.33
C SER A 48 -4.03 6.18 -12.77
N CYS A 49 -5.16 6.81 -13.10
CA CYS A 49 -5.64 6.89 -14.48
C CYS A 49 -4.62 7.57 -15.41
N GLY A 50 -3.99 8.65 -14.95
CA GLY A 50 -2.92 9.33 -15.69
C GLY A 50 -1.68 8.46 -15.91
N ALA A 51 -1.25 7.72 -14.87
CA ALA A 51 -0.12 6.81 -14.92
C ALA A 51 -0.38 5.63 -15.86
N VAL A 52 -1.55 5.00 -15.77
CA VAL A 52 -1.92 3.87 -16.65
C VAL A 52 -2.05 4.32 -18.10
N ARG A 53 -2.66 5.49 -18.36
CA ARG A 53 -2.71 6.04 -19.73
C ARG A 53 -1.32 6.25 -20.32
N GLN A 54 -0.40 6.85 -19.56
CA GLN A 54 0.98 7.03 -20.00
C GLN A 54 1.74 5.71 -20.14
N TYR A 55 1.43 4.73 -19.29
CA TYR A 55 1.98 3.39 -19.40
C TYR A 55 1.51 2.70 -20.69
N THR A 56 0.26 2.87 -21.08
CA THR A 56 -0.25 2.35 -22.36
C THR A 56 0.54 2.93 -23.53
N ASP A 57 0.76 4.25 -23.55
CA ASP A 57 1.57 4.90 -24.57
C ASP A 57 3.02 4.34 -24.57
N TYR A 58 3.64 4.22 -23.40
CA TYR A 58 4.99 3.63 -23.24
C TYR A 58 5.08 2.16 -23.68
N ALA A 59 4.07 1.36 -23.36
CA ALA A 59 4.02 -0.07 -23.70
C ALA A 59 3.83 -0.31 -25.20
N HIS A 60 3.25 0.66 -25.93
CA HIS A 60 3.21 0.64 -27.39
C HIS A 60 4.60 0.85 -28.00
N ASP A 61 5.40 1.76 -27.44
CA ASP A 61 6.76 2.05 -27.92
C ASP A 61 7.78 0.97 -27.52
N VAL A 62 7.60 0.36 -26.33
CA VAL A 62 8.51 -0.65 -25.79
C VAL A 62 7.72 -1.89 -25.32
N PRO A 63 7.35 -2.79 -26.24
CA PRO A 63 6.53 -3.94 -25.92
C PRO A 63 7.20 -4.87 -24.89
N GLY A 64 6.42 -5.29 -23.90
CA GLY A 64 6.82 -6.33 -22.94
C GLY A 64 7.77 -5.89 -21.83
N LYS A 65 8.13 -4.61 -21.72
CA LYS A 65 8.91 -4.10 -20.59
C LYS A 65 8.01 -3.41 -19.55
N PRO A 66 8.11 -3.77 -18.26
CA PRO A 66 7.48 -2.98 -17.21
C PRO A 66 8.14 -1.59 -17.14
N PHE A 67 7.40 -0.61 -16.65
CA PHE A 67 7.96 0.67 -16.25
C PHE A 67 8.41 0.55 -14.79
N GLU A 68 9.68 0.82 -14.52
CA GLU A 68 10.22 0.75 -13.16
C GLU A 68 10.86 2.09 -12.78
N LYS A 69 10.51 2.57 -11.58
CA LYS A 69 11.10 3.76 -10.98
C LYS A 69 11.69 3.43 -9.62
N ILE A 70 13.01 3.28 -9.57
CA ILE A 70 13.76 3.09 -8.33
C ILE A 70 13.84 4.44 -7.59
N VAL A 71 13.50 4.44 -6.29
CA VAL A 71 13.58 5.62 -5.42
C VAL A 71 14.90 5.63 -4.67
N TYR A 72 15.24 4.51 -4.01
CA TYR A 72 16.50 4.32 -3.30
C TYR A 72 16.77 2.82 -3.09
N THR A 73 18.03 2.45 -2.82
CA THR A 73 18.40 1.07 -2.46
C THR A 73 18.23 0.87 -0.94
N TRP A 74 17.40 -0.09 -0.53
CA TRP A 74 17.09 -0.33 0.88
C TRP A 74 18.03 -1.33 1.54
N LEU A 75 18.26 -2.49 0.91
CA LEU A 75 19.20 -3.52 1.39
C LEU A 75 20.28 -3.75 0.34
N GLY A 76 21.53 -3.94 0.77
CA GLY A 76 22.67 -4.22 -0.14
C GLY A 76 23.30 -2.99 -0.81
N GLY A 77 23.16 -1.80 -0.21
CA GLY A 77 23.84 -0.57 -0.64
C GLY A 77 25.30 -0.44 -0.12
N ASP A 78 25.92 0.72 -0.39
CA ASP A 78 27.36 1.06 -0.24
C ASP A 78 28.09 0.62 1.05
N THR A 79 27.37 0.29 2.13
CA THR A 79 27.96 -0.05 3.44
C THR A 79 27.81 -1.53 3.85
N GLY A 80 27.17 -2.38 3.05
CA GLY A 80 26.97 -3.78 3.41
C GLY A 80 26.77 -4.68 2.20
N HIS A 81 27.85 -5.33 1.76
CA HIS A 81 27.78 -6.44 0.81
C HIS A 81 27.01 -7.60 1.47
N LEU A 82 25.71 -7.69 1.19
CA LEU A 82 24.91 -8.86 1.53
C LEU A 82 25.16 -9.93 0.46
N THR A 83 26.35 -10.53 0.48
CA THR A 83 26.68 -11.65 -0.40
C THR A 83 26.08 -12.94 0.16
N TYR A 84 25.29 -13.64 -0.65
CA TYR A 84 24.83 -14.99 -0.36
C TYR A 84 25.48 -15.98 -1.35
N VAL A 85 25.66 -17.22 -0.91
CA VAL A 85 26.25 -18.27 -1.75
C VAL A 85 25.12 -18.94 -2.52
N THR A 86 25.16 -18.83 -3.84
CA THR A 86 24.21 -19.52 -4.73
C THR A 86 24.41 -21.03 -4.68
N GLN A 87 23.44 -21.82 -5.16
CA GLN A 87 23.58 -23.28 -5.25
C GLN A 87 24.81 -23.73 -6.08
N THR A 88 25.30 -22.89 -6.98
CA THR A 88 26.50 -23.09 -7.80
C THR A 88 27.80 -22.68 -7.10
N GLY A 89 27.75 -22.23 -5.85
CA GLY A 89 28.91 -21.84 -5.05
C GLY A 89 29.47 -20.45 -5.37
N THR A 90 28.83 -19.69 -6.25
CA THR A 90 29.24 -18.32 -6.56
C THR A 90 28.60 -17.34 -5.57
N PRO A 91 29.37 -16.40 -4.98
CA PRO A 91 28.81 -15.32 -4.18
C PRO A 91 28.01 -14.38 -5.09
N ALA A 92 26.75 -14.13 -4.74
CA ALA A 92 25.87 -13.18 -5.39
C ALA A 92 25.50 -12.05 -4.42
N ASP A 93 25.51 -10.81 -4.92
CA ASP A 93 25.09 -9.64 -4.15
C ASP A 93 23.55 -9.59 -4.05
N PHE A 94 23.02 -9.62 -2.84
CA PHE A 94 21.60 -9.32 -2.59
C PHE A 94 21.39 -7.82 -2.52
N LYS A 95 20.60 -7.28 -3.45
CA LYS A 95 20.16 -5.88 -3.45
C LYS A 95 18.63 -5.83 -3.46
N ALA A 96 18.05 -5.21 -2.42
CA ALA A 96 16.63 -4.91 -2.38
C ALA A 96 16.44 -3.41 -2.57
N GLU A 97 15.91 -3.04 -3.73
CA GLU A 97 15.64 -1.64 -4.06
C GLU A 97 14.22 -1.27 -3.70
N VAL A 98 13.99 -0.06 -3.20
CA VAL A 98 12.62 0.46 -3.06
C VAL A 98 12.28 1.16 -4.36
N GLY A 99 11.55 0.45 -5.21
CA GLY A 99 11.08 0.94 -6.49
C GLY A 99 9.60 0.71 -6.69
N PHE A 100 9.03 1.48 -7.60
CA PHE A 100 7.66 1.32 -8.06
C PHE A 100 7.68 0.69 -9.45
N LEU A 101 7.10 -0.49 -9.57
CA LEU A 101 6.95 -1.22 -10.82
C LEU A 101 5.50 -1.11 -11.31
N LEU A 102 5.33 -0.71 -12.56
CA LEU A 102 4.06 -0.65 -13.24
C LEU A 102 4.12 -1.50 -14.51
N ASP A 103 3.30 -2.54 -14.53
CA ASP A 103 3.11 -3.44 -15.65
C ASP A 103 1.60 -3.57 -15.96
N PRO A 104 1.18 -4.40 -16.93
CA PRO A 104 -0.25 -4.55 -17.23
C PRO A 104 -1.08 -5.10 -16.05
N LEU A 105 -0.50 -5.98 -15.23
CA LEU A 105 -1.18 -6.58 -14.08
C LEU A 105 -1.32 -5.56 -12.94
N SER A 106 -0.23 -4.90 -12.56
CA SER A 106 -0.23 -3.82 -11.57
C SER A 106 -1.11 -2.66 -12.02
N SER A 107 -1.21 -2.37 -13.32
CA SER A 107 -2.13 -1.34 -13.84
C SER A 107 -3.60 -1.66 -13.54
N ILE A 108 -4.03 -2.91 -13.75
CA ILE A 108 -5.40 -3.35 -13.44
C ILE A 108 -5.66 -3.22 -11.94
N TRP A 109 -4.77 -3.76 -11.12
CA TRP A 109 -4.91 -3.72 -9.66
C TRP A 109 -4.85 -2.29 -9.11
N LEU A 110 -4.01 -1.44 -9.69
CA LEU A 110 -3.89 -0.04 -9.32
C LEU A 110 -5.21 0.71 -9.52
N LEU A 111 -5.83 0.56 -10.71
CA LEU A 111 -7.13 1.17 -11.00
C LEU A 111 -8.25 0.57 -10.14
N PHE A 112 -8.22 -0.74 -9.90
CA PHE A 112 -9.21 -1.40 -9.07
C PHE A 112 -9.14 -0.89 -7.62
N VAL A 113 -7.95 -0.90 -7.01
CA VAL A 113 -7.74 -0.47 -5.63
C VAL A 113 -8.08 1.01 -5.45
N THR A 114 -7.62 1.89 -6.34
CA THR A 114 -7.92 3.33 -6.23
C THR A 114 -9.37 3.67 -6.58
N GLY A 115 -9.96 3.02 -7.58
CA GLY A 115 -11.35 3.24 -7.99
C GLY A 115 -12.35 2.72 -6.94
N VAL A 116 -12.27 1.44 -6.60
CA VAL A 116 -13.14 0.84 -5.56
C VAL A 116 -12.85 1.48 -4.20
N GLY A 117 -11.58 1.77 -3.90
CA GLY A 117 -11.18 2.51 -2.70
C GLY A 117 -11.88 3.86 -2.60
N THR A 118 -11.95 4.63 -3.68
CA THR A 118 -12.67 5.91 -3.73
C THR A 118 -14.17 5.73 -3.41
N LEU A 119 -14.81 4.73 -4.01
CA LEU A 119 -16.23 4.44 -3.76
C LEU A 119 -16.49 4.05 -2.30
N ILE A 120 -15.62 3.21 -1.72
CA ILE A 120 -15.69 2.84 -0.30
C ILE A 120 -15.55 4.08 0.59
N HIS A 121 -14.63 5.00 0.27
CA HIS A 121 -14.44 6.23 1.03
C HIS A 121 -15.68 7.13 1.00
N ILE A 122 -16.29 7.32 -0.19
CA ILE A 122 -17.50 8.12 -0.35
C ILE A 122 -18.67 7.48 0.42
N TYR A 123 -18.86 6.17 0.27
CA TYR A 123 -19.90 5.42 1.00
C TYR A 123 -19.72 5.53 2.52
N SER A 124 -18.47 5.44 2.99
CA SER A 124 -18.13 5.52 4.41
C SER A 124 -18.51 6.85 5.05
N ILE A 125 -18.66 7.94 4.28
CA ILE A 125 -19.09 9.24 4.83
C ILE A 125 -20.48 9.12 5.45
N GLY A 126 -21.42 8.52 4.71
CA GLY A 126 -22.79 8.30 5.19
C GLY A 126 -22.84 7.24 6.27
N TYR A 127 -22.15 6.11 6.05
CA TYR A 127 -22.16 4.97 6.97
C TYR A 127 -21.63 5.32 8.37
N MET A 128 -20.52 6.06 8.46
CA MET A 128 -19.91 6.46 9.74
C MET A 128 -20.40 7.82 10.25
N GLY A 129 -21.34 8.48 9.56
CA GLY A 129 -21.76 9.85 9.86
C GLY A 129 -22.24 10.04 11.30
N HIS A 130 -22.89 9.03 11.86
CA HIS A 130 -23.46 9.04 13.22
C HIS A 130 -22.56 8.38 14.27
N GLU A 131 -21.46 7.74 13.87
CA GLU A 131 -20.59 6.99 14.76
C GLU A 131 -19.52 7.86 15.44
N GLY A 132 -19.03 7.38 16.58
CA GLY A 132 -17.87 7.92 17.28
C GLY A 132 -16.56 7.50 16.61
N GLY A 133 -15.48 8.27 16.78
CA GLY A 133 -14.16 7.90 16.25
C GLY A 133 -13.99 8.05 14.73
N TYR A 134 -14.78 8.92 14.10
CA TYR A 134 -14.78 9.20 12.65
C TYR A 134 -13.37 9.38 12.03
N TYR A 135 -12.54 10.24 12.63
CA TYR A 135 -11.16 10.49 12.16
C TYR A 135 -10.28 9.23 12.19
N ARG A 136 -10.51 8.34 13.17
CA ARG A 136 -9.72 7.12 13.34
C ARG A 136 -10.09 6.08 12.27
N PHE A 137 -11.37 5.94 11.97
CA PHE A 137 -11.85 5.07 10.89
C PHE A 137 -11.25 5.50 9.53
N PHE A 138 -11.39 6.77 9.18
CA PHE A 138 -10.84 7.29 7.92
C PHE A 138 -9.31 7.29 7.88
N GLY A 139 -8.65 7.46 9.04
CA GLY A 139 -7.20 7.28 9.15
C GLY A 139 -6.75 5.85 8.85
N TYR A 140 -7.45 4.85 9.42
CA TYR A 140 -7.18 3.44 9.13
C TYR A 140 -7.49 3.07 7.68
N LEU A 141 -8.56 3.61 7.10
CA LEU A 141 -8.94 3.35 5.72
C LEU A 141 -7.92 3.94 4.72
N ASN A 142 -7.39 5.13 4.99
CA ASN A 142 -6.30 5.72 4.21
C ASN A 142 -5.00 4.94 4.36
N LEU A 143 -4.69 4.44 5.57
CA LEU A 143 -3.50 3.62 5.79
C LEU A 143 -3.62 2.26 5.07
N PHE A 144 -4.82 1.69 5.02
CA PHE A 144 -5.12 0.50 4.23
C PHE A 144 -4.85 0.74 2.75
N MET A 145 -5.36 1.86 2.21
CA MET A 145 -5.09 2.27 0.81
C MET A 145 -3.60 2.41 0.53
N PHE A 146 -2.87 3.11 1.40
CA PHE A 146 -1.41 3.23 1.28
C PHE A 146 -0.73 1.85 1.21
N SER A 147 -1.03 0.97 2.17
CA SER A 147 -0.40 -0.34 2.27
C SER A 147 -0.70 -1.22 1.05
N MET A 148 -1.94 -1.21 0.58
CA MET A 148 -2.36 -1.94 -0.62
C MET A 148 -1.68 -1.39 -1.89
N LEU A 149 -1.48 -0.08 -1.99
CA LEU A 149 -0.78 0.53 -3.12
C LEU A 149 0.73 0.22 -3.12
N ILE A 150 1.36 0.16 -1.95
CA ILE A 150 2.75 -0.34 -1.83
C ILE A 150 2.84 -1.80 -2.26
N LEU A 151 1.87 -2.63 -1.85
CA LEU A 151 1.82 -4.04 -2.23
C LEU A 151 1.73 -4.23 -3.75
N VAL A 152 0.83 -3.50 -4.41
CA VAL A 152 0.57 -3.63 -5.87
C VAL A 152 1.70 -3.09 -6.73
N LEU A 153 2.36 -2.02 -6.29
CA LEU A 153 3.43 -1.36 -7.06
C LEU A 153 4.84 -1.80 -6.64
N GLY A 154 4.98 -2.75 -5.71
CA GLY A 154 6.29 -3.21 -5.23
C GLY A 154 7.09 -3.86 -6.36
N ASN A 155 8.34 -3.41 -6.56
CA ASN A 155 9.23 -3.97 -7.57
C ASN A 155 9.94 -5.27 -7.16
N ASN A 156 9.88 -5.65 -5.89
CA ASN A 156 10.42 -6.91 -5.38
C ASN A 156 9.62 -7.44 -4.18
N TYR A 157 9.90 -8.69 -3.82
CA TYR A 157 9.20 -9.39 -2.74
C TYR A 157 9.38 -8.73 -1.37
N ALA A 158 10.49 -8.02 -1.11
CA ALA A 158 10.69 -7.34 0.17
C ALA A 158 9.75 -6.13 0.30
N VAL A 159 9.62 -5.31 -0.75
CA VAL A 159 8.67 -4.19 -0.77
C VAL A 159 7.22 -4.70 -0.73
N LEU A 160 6.93 -5.77 -1.47
CA LEU A 160 5.62 -6.42 -1.45
C LEU A 160 5.26 -6.91 -0.04
N PHE A 161 6.21 -7.54 0.67
CA PHE A 161 6.02 -7.99 2.05
C PHE A 161 5.75 -6.82 3.02
N VAL A 162 6.41 -5.68 2.84
CA VAL A 162 6.11 -4.47 3.63
C VAL A 162 4.67 -4.00 3.40
N GLY A 163 4.21 -3.97 2.15
CA GLY A 163 2.81 -3.66 1.83
C GLY A 163 1.84 -4.68 2.43
N TRP A 164 2.17 -5.96 2.36
CA TRP A 164 1.41 -7.08 2.89
C TRP A 164 1.20 -6.99 4.41
N GLU A 165 2.28 -6.78 5.16
CA GLU A 165 2.25 -6.55 6.62
C GLU A 165 1.40 -5.32 6.97
N GLY A 166 1.54 -4.24 6.19
CA GLY A 166 0.73 -3.03 6.35
C GLY A 166 -0.76 -3.30 6.18
N VAL A 167 -1.15 -4.09 5.17
CA VAL A 167 -2.55 -4.52 4.96
C VAL A 167 -3.06 -5.37 6.12
N GLY A 168 -2.24 -6.28 6.65
CA GLY A 168 -2.57 -7.10 7.82
C GLY A 168 -2.82 -6.24 9.08
N LEU A 169 -1.95 -5.27 9.34
CA LEU A 169 -2.11 -4.31 10.44
C LEU A 169 -3.38 -3.45 10.28
N CYS A 170 -3.62 -2.91 9.09
CA CYS A 170 -4.80 -2.08 8.83
C CYS A 170 -6.09 -2.88 8.99
N SER A 171 -6.10 -4.14 8.55
CA SER A 171 -7.24 -5.04 8.70
C SER A 171 -7.54 -5.32 10.18
N TYR A 172 -6.50 -5.56 10.99
CA TYR A 172 -6.64 -5.68 12.45
C TYR A 172 -7.30 -4.44 13.07
N LEU A 173 -6.82 -3.25 12.71
CA LEU A 173 -7.33 -1.98 13.24
C LEU A 173 -8.78 -1.69 12.81
N LEU A 174 -9.15 -2.04 11.58
CA LEU A 174 -10.51 -1.86 11.06
C LEU A 174 -11.51 -2.87 11.64
N ILE A 175 -11.15 -4.15 11.73
CA ILE A 175 -12.00 -5.18 12.36
C ILE A 175 -12.18 -4.87 13.86
N GLY A 176 -11.08 -4.51 14.52
CA GLY A 176 -11.05 -4.12 15.94
C GLY A 176 -11.56 -2.70 16.21
N PHE A 177 -12.18 -2.02 15.24
CA PHE A 177 -12.61 -0.63 15.40
C PHE A 177 -13.52 -0.42 16.62
N TYR A 178 -14.46 -1.35 16.85
CA TYR A 178 -15.31 -1.41 18.04
C TYR A 178 -14.65 -2.17 19.18
N PHE A 179 -13.44 -1.73 19.59
CA PHE A 179 -12.61 -2.38 20.61
C PHE A 179 -13.29 -2.60 21.97
N HIS A 180 -14.36 -1.86 22.28
CA HIS A 180 -15.19 -2.09 23.48
C HIS A 180 -15.99 -3.40 23.44
N ARG A 181 -16.26 -3.94 22.25
CA ARG A 181 -16.96 -5.21 22.07
C ARG A 181 -15.93 -6.33 22.05
N LYS A 182 -15.99 -7.23 23.04
CA LYS A 182 -15.10 -8.38 23.12
C LYS A 182 -15.10 -9.21 21.83
N SER A 183 -16.26 -9.43 21.23
CA SER A 183 -16.38 -10.15 19.95
C SER A 183 -15.59 -9.51 18.80
N ALA A 184 -15.51 -8.18 18.73
CA ALA A 184 -14.75 -7.47 17.70
C ALA A 184 -13.23 -7.59 17.95
N SER A 185 -12.80 -7.50 19.22
CA SER A 185 -11.40 -7.68 19.60
C SER A 185 -10.92 -9.12 19.34
N ASP A 186 -11.73 -10.12 19.73
CA ASP A 186 -11.42 -11.54 19.50
C ASP A 186 -11.36 -11.86 17.99
N ALA A 187 -12.28 -11.29 17.19
CA ALA A 187 -12.26 -11.44 15.74
C ALA A 187 -11.03 -10.78 15.09
N ALA A 188 -10.65 -9.59 15.55
CA ALA A 188 -9.45 -8.90 15.08
C ALA A 188 -8.19 -9.70 15.39
N ASN A 189 -8.06 -10.19 16.63
CA ASN A 189 -6.93 -11.04 17.04
C ASN A 189 -6.87 -12.32 16.20
N LYS A 190 -8.01 -12.98 15.96
CA LYS A 190 -8.06 -14.17 15.11
C LYS A 190 -7.58 -13.87 13.69
N ALA A 191 -8.07 -12.80 13.08
CA ALA A 191 -7.65 -12.40 11.73
C ALA A 191 -6.14 -12.10 11.68
N PHE A 192 -5.61 -11.37 12.66
CA PHE A 192 -4.20 -11.01 12.72
C PHE A 192 -3.28 -12.22 12.93
N ILE A 193 -3.64 -13.14 13.81
CA ILE A 193 -2.84 -14.36 14.08
C ILE A 193 -2.80 -15.25 12.83
N VAL A 194 -3.94 -15.44 12.16
CA VAL A 194 -3.99 -16.27 10.95
C VAL A 194 -3.19 -15.61 9.82
N ASN A 195 -3.25 -14.28 9.68
CA ASN A 195 -2.42 -13.55 8.74
C ASN A 195 -0.93 -13.77 9.03
N ARG A 196 -0.53 -13.68 10.31
CA ARG A 196 0.87 -13.86 10.74
C ARG A 196 1.43 -15.24 10.43
N ILE A 197 0.59 -16.28 10.49
CA ILE A 197 0.98 -17.63 10.06
C ILE A 197 1.24 -17.66 8.55
N GLY A 198 0.40 -16.98 7.76
CA GLY A 198 0.64 -16.77 6.33
C GLY A 198 1.92 -16.00 6.05
N ASP A 199 2.19 -14.95 6.83
CA ASP A 199 3.40 -14.13 6.73
C ASP A 199 4.67 -14.97 6.96
N ALA A 200 4.64 -15.91 7.92
CA ALA A 200 5.72 -16.86 8.12
C ALA A 200 5.94 -17.77 6.89
N GLY A 201 4.86 -18.25 6.27
CA GLY A 201 4.95 -19.01 5.01
C GLY A 201 5.54 -18.18 3.86
N PHE A 202 5.13 -16.92 3.75
CA PHE A 202 5.67 -15.98 2.75
C PHE A 202 7.18 -15.76 2.95
N LEU A 203 7.61 -15.53 4.20
CA LEU A 203 9.02 -15.36 4.54
C LEU A 203 9.84 -16.61 4.21
N LEU A 204 9.33 -17.81 4.52
CA LEU A 204 10.00 -19.05 4.11
C LEU A 204 10.15 -19.13 2.59
N GLY A 205 9.07 -18.80 1.85
CA GLY A 205 9.11 -18.72 0.39
C GLY A 205 10.18 -17.76 -0.12
N MET A 206 10.25 -16.55 0.43
CA MET A 206 11.27 -15.55 0.10
C MET A 206 12.69 -16.07 0.33
N PHE A 207 12.95 -16.74 1.46
CA PHE A 207 14.28 -17.28 1.75
C PHE A 207 14.67 -18.46 0.84
N THR A 208 13.69 -19.20 0.32
CA THR A 208 13.93 -20.35 -0.58
C THR A 208 14.01 -19.99 -2.06
N ILE A 209 13.54 -18.82 -2.47
CA ILE A 209 13.51 -18.36 -3.87
C ILE A 209 14.88 -17.79 -4.35
N ALA A 210 15.94 -17.97 -3.57
CA ALA A 210 17.29 -17.50 -3.86
C ALA A 210 18.09 -18.39 -4.84
#